data_AF-A0A848UV52-F1
#
_entry.id   AF-A0A848UV52-F1
#
_cell.length_a   1.000
_cell.length_b   1.000
_cell.length_c   1.000
_cell.angle_alpha   90.00
_cell.angle_beta   90.00
_cell.angle_gamma   90.00
#
_symmetry.space_group_name_H-M   'P 1'
#
loop_
_entity.id
_entity.type
_entity.pdbx_description
1 polymer ?
#
loop_
_entity_poly.entity_id
_entity_poly.type
_entity_poly.pdbx_seq_one_letter_code
_entity_poly.pdbx_strand_id
1 'polypeptide(L)'
;SKLVLNQGKLNEDLDNNWAVAAEAIQTILRRESYPNPYEALRDFTRTNVVITQEALQEFIDTLNVSDAIKEELRAITPHNYTGVLPF
;
A
#
# COMPACT_ATOMS: atom_id res chain seq x y z
N SER A 1 -27.81 6.51 -22.80
CA SER A 1 -26.55 6.12 -22.13
C SER A 1 -25.49 7.13 -22.52
N LYS A 2 -25.04 8.00 -21.60
CA LYS A 2 -24.10 9.11 -21.87
C LYS A 2 -22.78 8.98 -21.11
N LEU A 3 -22.64 7.97 -20.25
CA LEU A 3 -21.44 7.73 -19.46
C LEU A 3 -20.57 6.71 -20.18
N VAL A 4 -19.30 7.08 -20.39
CA VAL A 4 -18.26 6.21 -20.92
C VAL A 4 -17.14 6.15 -19.88
N LEU A 5 -16.70 4.95 -19.54
CA LEU A 5 -15.65 4.73 -18.57
C LEU A 5 -14.31 5.25 -19.11
N ASN A 6 -13.63 6.10 -18.33
CA ASN A 6 -12.25 6.48 -18.62
C ASN A 6 -11.29 5.64 -17.78
N GLN A 7 -10.98 4.45 -18.28
CA GLN A 7 -10.15 3.50 -17.56
C GLN A 7 -8.70 3.99 -17.41
N GLY A 8 -8.19 4.74 -18.40
CA GLY A 8 -6.85 5.33 -18.32
C GLY A 8 -6.72 6.31 -17.15
N LYS A 9 -7.73 7.17 -16.96
CA LYS A 9 -7.73 8.13 -15.84
C LYS A 9 -7.82 7.45 -14.48
N LEU A 10 -8.64 6.40 -14.37
CA LEU A 10 -8.75 5.62 -13.13
C LEU A 10 -7.43 4.95 -12.76
N ASN A 11 -6.75 4.34 -13.72
CA ASN A 11 -5.47 3.67 -13.47
C ASN A 11 -4.40 4.68 -13.05
N GLU A 12 -4.32 5.82 -13.75
CA GLU A 12 -3.41 6.92 -13.39
C GLU A 12 -3.67 7.42 -11.96
N ASP A 13 -4.94 7.61 -11.59
CA ASP A 13 -5.28 8.06 -10.25
C ASP A 13 -4.92 7.00 -9.19
N LEU A 14 -5.07 5.71 -9.47
CA LEU A 14 -4.63 4.64 -8.57
C LEU A 14 -3.10 4.60 -8.42
N ASP A 15 -2.37 4.71 -9.53
CA ASP A 15 -0.89 4.71 -9.55
C ASP A 15 -0.29 5.90 -8.82
N ASN A 16 -0.99 7.03 -8.76
CA ASN A 16 -0.55 8.24 -8.06
C ASN A 16 -0.89 8.24 -6.56
N ASN A 17 -1.64 7.25 -6.06
CA ASN A 17 -2.18 7.25 -4.70
C ASN A 17 -1.75 6.03 -3.86
N TRP A 18 -0.46 5.67 -3.86
CA TRP A 18 0.06 4.55 -3.05
C TRP A 18 -0.13 4.70 -1.54
N ALA A 19 -0.42 5.91 -1.05
CA ALA A 19 -0.80 6.14 0.33
C ALA A 19 -1.99 5.26 0.79
N VAL A 20 -2.91 4.90 -0.11
CA VAL A 20 -4.05 4.03 0.25
C VAL A 20 -3.61 2.60 0.55
N ALA A 21 -2.54 2.11 -0.08
CA ALA A 21 -1.98 0.79 0.18
C ALA A 21 -1.25 0.71 1.54
N ALA A 22 -0.91 1.85 2.13
CA ALA A 22 -0.23 1.90 3.42
C ALA A 22 -1.10 1.28 4.54
N GLU A 23 -2.42 1.49 4.55
CA GLU A 23 -3.30 0.87 5.55
C GLU A 23 -3.22 -0.67 5.54
N ALA A 24 -3.16 -1.27 4.34
CA ALA A 24 -3.03 -2.71 4.16
C ALA A 24 -1.74 -3.24 4.81
N ILE A 25 -0.62 -2.54 4.58
CA ILE A 25 0.67 -2.84 5.19
C ILE A 25 0.59 -2.73 6.71
N GLN A 26 -0.06 -1.68 7.24
CA GLN A 26 -0.26 -1.53 8.68
C GLN A 26 -0.98 -2.73 9.29
N THR A 27 -2.00 -3.24 8.58
CA THR A 27 -2.84 -4.35 9.04
C THR A 27 -2.04 -5.65 9.11
N ILE A 28 -1.22 -5.93 8.10
CA ILE A 28 -0.31 -7.09 8.13
C ILE A 28 0.73 -6.95 9.23
N LEU A 29 1.33 -5.77 9.42
CA LEU A 29 2.29 -5.57 10.50
C LEU A 29 1.68 -5.77 11.89
N ARG A 30 0.41 -5.38 12.09
CA ARG A 30 -0.34 -5.69 13.32
C ARG A 30 -0.54 -7.20 13.49
N ARG A 31 -0.88 -7.91 12.41
CA ARG A 31 -1.06 -9.37 12.41
C ARG A 31 0.23 -10.09 12.81
N GLU A 32 1.37 -9.62 12.31
CA GLU A 32 2.70 -10.17 12.64
C GLU A 32 3.26 -9.68 13.98
N SER A 33 2.47 -8.97 14.80
CA SER A 33 2.89 -8.40 16.09
C SER A 33 4.14 -7.51 15.99
N TYR A 34 4.32 -6.83 14.85
CA TYR A 34 5.42 -5.89 14.65
C TYR A 34 5.32 -4.73 15.66
N PRO A 35 6.44 -4.26 16.25
CA PRO A 35 6.41 -3.18 17.24
C PRO A 35 5.97 -1.85 16.61
N ASN A 36 5.04 -1.15 17.28
CA ASN A 36 4.57 0.19 16.92
C ASN A 36 4.28 0.39 15.41
N PRO A 37 3.41 -0.45 14.80
CA PRO A 37 3.21 -0.46 13.34
C PRO A 37 2.61 0.86 12.83
N TYR A 38 1.80 1.52 13.66
CA TYR A 38 1.28 2.85 13.37
C TYR A 38 2.38 3.91 13.29
N GLU A 39 3.36 3.87 14.19
CA GLU A 39 4.44 4.86 14.22
C GLU A 39 5.39 4.68 13.03
N ALA A 40 5.74 3.43 12.71
CA ALA A 40 6.56 3.09 11.55
C ALA A 40 5.95 3.64 10.24
N LEU A 41 4.64 3.44 10.05
CA LEU A 41 3.94 3.99 8.90
C LEU A 41 3.80 5.50 8.96
N ARG A 42 3.45 6.07 10.11
CA ARG A 42 3.30 7.52 10.25
C ARG A 42 4.61 8.20 9.87
N ASP A 43 5.74 7.69 10.32
CA ASP A 43 7.04 8.28 10.02
C ASP A 43 7.38 8.16 8.53
N PHE A 44 7.00 7.05 7.87
CA PHE A 44 7.09 6.89 6.43
C PHE A 44 6.17 7.85 5.65
N THR A 45 4.93 8.05 6.09
CA THR A 45 3.95 8.91 5.40
C THR A 45 4.05 10.40 5.75
N ARG A 46 4.87 10.78 6.75
CA ARG A 46 4.95 12.17 7.27
C ARG A 46 5.89 13.06 6.45
N THR A 47 6.83 12.50 5.71
CA THR A 47 7.52 13.26 4.67
C THR A 47 6.45 13.70 3.67
N ASN A 48 6.25 15.01 3.45
CA ASN A 48 5.32 15.63 2.50
C ASN A 48 5.61 15.27 1.02
N VAL A 49 6.05 14.04 0.78
CA VAL A 49 6.48 13.47 -0.48
C VAL A 49 5.38 12.50 -0.89
N VAL A 50 5.03 12.53 -2.17
CA VAL A 50 4.12 11.54 -2.76
C VAL A 50 4.73 10.16 -2.54
N ILE A 51 4.00 9.28 -1.87
CA ILE A 51 4.43 7.89 -1.69
C ILE A 51 4.41 7.25 -3.07
N THR A 52 5.57 6.78 -3.53
CA THR A 52 5.70 6.02 -4.76
C THR A 52 5.82 4.53 -4.46
N GLN A 53 5.69 3.70 -5.49
CA GLN A 53 5.92 2.28 -5.39
C GLN A 53 7.33 1.97 -4.87
N GLU A 54 8.33 2.69 -5.35
CA GLU A 54 9.74 2.49 -5.00
C GLU A 54 9.96 2.82 -3.52
N ALA A 55 9.46 3.96 -3.05
CA ALA A 55 9.55 4.35 -1.65
C ALA A 55 8.90 3.30 -0.73
N LEU A 56 7.77 2.72 -1.16
CA LEU A 56 7.10 1.66 -0.42
C LEU A 56 7.92 0.37 -0.36
N GLN A 57 8.55 -0.02 -1.47
CA GLN A 57 9.42 -1.20 -1.51
C GLN A 57 10.65 -1.01 -0.63
N GLU A 58 11.29 0.15 -0.69
CA GLU A 58 12.41 0.51 0.17
C GLU A 58 11.99 0.46 1.65
N PHE A 59 10.81 0.98 2.00
CA PHE A 59 10.26 0.88 3.35
C PHE A 59 10.08 -0.58 3.78
N ILE A 60 9.47 -1.43 2.94
CA ILE A 60 9.28 -2.86 3.25
C ILE A 60 10.62 -3.55 3.52
N ASP A 61 11.68 -3.17 2.82
CA ASP A 61 13.01 -3.74 3.02
C ASP A 61 13.62 -3.42 4.39
N THR A 62 13.29 -2.26 4.96
CA THR A 62 13.72 -1.88 6.31
C THR A 62 13.04 -2.66 7.43
N LEU A 63 11.90 -3.33 7.14
CA LEU A 63 11.12 -4.03 8.16
C LEU A 63 11.84 -5.30 8.63
N ASN A 64 11.90 -5.47 9.95
CA ASN A 64 12.38 -6.68 10.58
C ASN A 64 11.26 -7.73 10.70
N VAL A 65 10.83 -8.24 9.54
CA VAL A 65 9.83 -9.32 9.38
C VAL A 65 10.39 -10.42 8.50
N SER A 66 9.75 -11.59 8.48
CA SER A 66 10.20 -12.70 7.63
C SER A 66 10.10 -12.37 6.14
N ASP A 67 10.91 -13.05 5.32
CA ASP A 67 10.91 -12.84 3.87
C ASP A 67 9.55 -13.14 3.23
N ALA A 68 8.85 -14.16 3.72
CA ALA A 68 7.49 -14.48 3.28
C ALA A 68 6.51 -13.31 3.51
N ILE A 69 6.65 -12.59 4.62
CA ILE A 69 5.84 -11.39 4.90
C ILE A 69 6.27 -10.23 4.01
N LYS A 70 7.58 -10.06 3.74
CA LYS A 70 8.04 -9.03 2.79
C LYS A 70 7.48 -9.27 1.39
N GLU A 71 7.43 -10.52 0.95
CA GLU A 71 6.81 -10.91 -0.33
C GLU A 71 5.31 -10.60 -0.34
N GLU A 72 4.57 -10.93 0.73
CA GLU A 72 3.15 -10.60 0.86
C GLU A 72 2.92 -9.08 0.80
N LEU A 73 3.73 -8.29 1.52
CA LEU A 73 3.65 -6.84 1.53
C LEU A 73 3.95 -6.23 0.15
N ARG A 74 4.95 -6.75 -0.57
CA ARG A 74 5.32 -6.30 -1.92
C ARG A 74 4.25 -6.60 -2.97
N ALA A 75 3.38 -7.59 -2.72
CA ALA A 75 2.28 -7.93 -3.60
C ALA A 75 1.13 -6.91 -3.53
N ILE A 76 1.07 -6.05 -2.51
CA ILE A 76 -0.02 -5.08 -2.33
C ILE A 76 0.17 -3.90 -3.27
N THR A 77 -0.90 -3.54 -3.99
CA THR A 77 -0.96 -2.40 -4.88
C THR A 77 -2.30 -1.67 -4.72
N PRO A 78 -2.40 -0.38 -5.08
CA PRO A 78 -3.69 0.33 -5.11
C PRO A 78 -4.75 -0.38 -5.97
N HIS A 79 -4.33 -1.14 -6.98
CA HIS A 79 -5.21 -1.86 -7.91
C HIS A 79 -5.79 -3.15 -7.33
N ASN A 80 -5.10 -3.81 -6.39
CA ASN A 80 -5.57 -5.04 -5.76
C ASN A 80 -6.06 -4.85 -4.32
N TYR A 81 -5.83 -3.67 -3.74
CA TYR A 81 -6.39 -3.28 -2.45
C TYR A 81 -7.85 -2.80 -2.58
N THR A 82 -8.70 -3.65 -3.17
CA THR A 82 -10.13 -3.37 -3.38
C THR A 82 -11.04 -4.05 -2.36
N GLY A 83 -10.47 -4.71 -1.35
CA GLY A 83 -11.20 -5.48 -0.35
C GLY A 83 -11.82 -6.77 -0.91
N VAL A 84 -12.88 -7.27 -0.27
CA VAL A 84 -13.63 -8.42 -0.75
C VAL A 84 -14.53 -7.97 -1.89
N LEU A 85 -14.23 -8.38 -3.12
CA LEU A 85 -15.11 -8.15 -4.26
C LEU A 85 -16.27 -9.15 -4.19
N PRO A 86 -17.54 -8.70 -4.08
CA PRO A 86 -18.68 -9.59 -3.99
C PRO A 86 -19.19 -9.97 -5.39
N PHE A 87 -18.38 -10.63 -6.23
CA PHE A 87 -18.84 -11.13 -7.53
C PHE A 87 -18.17 -12.46 -7.90
#